data_AF-A0A6C0J3D7-F1
#
_entry.id   AF-A0A6C0J3D7-F1
#
_cell.length_a   1.000
_cell.length_b   1.000
_cell.length_c   1.000
_cell.angle_alpha   90.00
_cell.angle_beta   90.00
_cell.angle_gamma   90.00
#
_symmetry.space_group_name_H-M   'P 1'
#
loop_
_entity.id
_entity.type
_entity.pdbx_description
1 polymer ?
#
loop_
_entity_poly.entity_id
_entity_poly.type
_entity_poly.pdbx_seq_one_letter_code
_entity_poly.pdbx_strand_id
1 'polypeptide(L)'
;MEKIENDIEADKKNMVETIDNLLDKYTENDYMYQKINNYINNQLCGIFETMNTQHNQRVIRMTELTSEQDTFIQAFLNNNQYFYSSSTDNFFFYDGQHYQLYNEDDILHEVINTISRDSSLMSWKQKTRLNIMKRIRETNLLQSIPESQTIQSVIDSICPLLFTTRAEAKLFLTVLGDNIFRKQQTLIYIIDPNAKFFLKQLNNMCQMFIGCNLSQTFKHKYYDHKYEDCRIIRINRSIKYDSTWGQILNTNILDLICVSCHYSLRYNSADEYIENYCNSDKLIENIFYIKNMNIDTLVNDFIENVLDIDITPKTTSSGITQISWKNMQYLWKQFLTDKDLPALVFLQPLKTMLIEKLNTYYLEEKDTFTGICSKYLPVINTFLNFWNETMVEDELETELEIEEIILLFRKWCEINNQNISNINDKNVLDLLSYYHPQLEIEQDKYIGKVRCLLWDKQLEIQIAMDNLKVDMQNKAKNMSSNSLSRMTSPGIYHNISIYDAYTHYSKYTTTASSNNLRNKQRQIVSKVYFEKYIFDNYQEYIIESKFISSDWYML
;
A
#
# COMPACT_ATOMS: atom_id res chain seq x y z
N MET A 1 -21.76 -51.81 40.22
CA MET A 1 -21.08 -52.75 41.13
C MET A 1 -21.82 -54.07 41.19
N GLU A 2 -23.13 -54.12 41.47
CA GLU A 2 -23.93 -55.38 41.48
C GLU A 2 -23.81 -56.25 40.21
N LYS A 3 -23.74 -55.66 39.01
CA LYS A 3 -23.55 -56.44 37.76
C LYS A 3 -22.18 -57.12 37.67
N ILE A 4 -21.13 -56.48 38.16
CA ILE A 4 -19.75 -56.99 38.11
C ILE A 4 -19.58 -58.10 39.16
N GLU A 5 -20.22 -57.96 40.33
CA GLU A 5 -20.22 -59.00 41.36
C GLU A 5 -20.95 -60.28 40.91
N ASN A 6 -22.10 -60.14 40.24
CA ASN A 6 -22.83 -61.29 39.71
C ASN A 6 -22.07 -62.02 38.58
N ASP A 7 -21.36 -61.29 37.71
CA ASP A 7 -20.53 -61.90 36.66
C ASP A 7 -19.32 -62.65 37.24
N ILE A 8 -18.67 -62.11 38.27
CA ILE A 8 -17.55 -62.77 38.96
C ILE A 8 -18.00 -64.08 39.63
N GLU A 9 -19.21 -64.11 40.19
CA GLU A 9 -19.73 -65.30 40.88
C GLU A 9 -20.14 -66.41 39.89
N ALA A 10 -20.65 -66.05 38.72
CA ALA A 10 -20.91 -66.97 37.62
C ALA A 10 -19.60 -67.54 37.03
N ASP A 11 -18.59 -66.70 36.81
CA ASP A 11 -17.28 -67.12 36.29
C ASP A 11 -16.53 -68.03 37.25
N LYS A 12 -16.64 -67.79 38.57
CA LYS A 12 -16.10 -68.71 39.59
C LYS A 12 -16.69 -70.11 39.48
N LYS A 13 -18.01 -70.23 39.29
CA LYS A 13 -18.65 -71.54 39.11
C LYS A 13 -18.17 -72.25 37.86
N ASN A 14 -18.06 -71.55 36.74
CA ASN A 14 -17.53 -72.11 35.49
C ASN A 14 -16.07 -72.56 35.61
N MET A 15 -15.23 -71.79 36.32
CA MET A 15 -13.83 -72.15 36.55
C MET A 15 -13.69 -73.43 37.38
N VAL A 16 -14.48 -73.55 38.45
CA VAL A 16 -14.51 -74.77 39.29
C VAL A 16 -14.96 -75.98 38.46
N GLU A 17 -16.03 -75.83 37.68
CA GLU A 17 -16.55 -76.91 36.83
C GLU A 17 -15.53 -77.35 35.75
N THR A 18 -14.73 -76.41 35.23
CA THR A 18 -13.68 -76.72 34.25
C THR A 18 -12.49 -77.44 34.90
N ILE A 19 -12.14 -77.09 36.14
CA ILE A 19 -11.11 -77.76 36.93
C ILE A 19 -11.54 -79.17 37.29
N ASP A 20 -12.79 -79.36 37.72
CA ASP A 20 -13.36 -80.67 38.04
C ASP A 20 -13.37 -81.58 36.81
N ASN A 21 -13.80 -81.06 35.65
CA ASN A 21 -13.74 -81.79 34.37
C ASN A 21 -12.30 -82.16 33.95
N LEU A 22 -11.31 -81.32 34.25
CA LEU A 22 -9.89 -81.60 33.97
C LEU A 22 -9.31 -82.65 34.93
N LEU A 23 -9.72 -82.64 36.19
CA LEU A 23 -9.33 -83.64 37.18
C LEU A 23 -9.96 -85.00 36.81
N ASP A 24 -11.25 -85.03 36.47
CA ASP A 24 -11.96 -86.25 36.06
C ASP A 24 -11.33 -86.89 34.82
N LYS A 25 -10.90 -86.09 33.83
CA LYS A 25 -10.31 -86.57 32.58
C LYS A 25 -8.92 -87.22 32.74
N TYR A 26 -8.18 -86.92 33.81
CA TYR A 26 -6.81 -87.42 34.02
C TYR A 26 -6.64 -88.22 35.31
N THR A 27 -7.73 -88.69 35.91
CA THR A 27 -7.76 -89.49 37.15
C THR A 27 -6.91 -90.77 37.11
N GLU A 28 -6.78 -91.41 35.95
CA GLU A 28 -6.02 -92.67 35.81
C GLU A 28 -4.52 -92.47 35.50
N ASN A 29 -4.05 -91.23 35.32
CA ASN A 29 -2.66 -90.92 34.96
C ASN A 29 -1.97 -90.12 36.07
N ASP A 30 -1.35 -90.83 37.01
CA ASP A 30 -0.65 -90.26 38.18
C ASP A 30 0.32 -89.13 37.84
N TYR A 31 1.01 -89.21 36.69
CA TYR A 31 1.93 -88.18 36.23
C TYR A 31 1.21 -86.87 35.83
N MET A 32 0.07 -86.98 35.14
CA MET A 32 -0.71 -85.81 34.72
C MET A 32 -1.48 -85.20 35.90
N TYR A 33 -1.98 -86.02 36.83
CA TYR A 33 -2.62 -85.55 38.06
C TYR A 33 -1.64 -84.73 38.91
N GLN A 34 -0.42 -85.22 39.15
CA GLN A 34 0.60 -84.46 39.89
C GLN A 34 0.99 -83.16 39.19
N LYS A 35 1.05 -83.16 37.85
CA LYS A 35 1.38 -81.96 37.07
C LYS A 35 0.26 -80.92 37.10
N ILE A 36 -1.00 -81.35 36.99
CA ILE A 36 -2.19 -80.49 37.11
C ILE A 36 -2.27 -79.91 38.52
N ASN A 37 -2.10 -80.74 39.54
CA ASN A 37 -2.13 -80.32 40.95
C ASN A 37 -1.01 -79.31 41.26
N ASN A 38 0.22 -79.56 40.78
CA ASN A 38 1.34 -78.64 40.96
C ASN A 38 1.16 -77.33 40.16
N TYR A 39 0.56 -77.39 38.97
CA TYR A 39 0.31 -76.20 38.16
C TYR A 39 -0.79 -75.32 38.78
N ILE A 40 -1.91 -75.92 39.22
CA ILE A 40 -3.05 -75.21 39.82
C ILE A 40 -2.70 -74.65 41.21
N ASN A 41 -2.11 -75.47 42.09
CA ASN A 41 -1.87 -75.06 43.48
C ASN A 41 -0.58 -74.26 43.68
N ASN A 42 0.49 -74.53 42.91
CA ASN A 42 1.80 -73.92 43.18
C ASN A 42 2.28 -72.92 42.12
N GLN A 43 1.93 -73.10 40.84
CA GLN A 43 2.45 -72.24 39.76
C GLN A 43 1.47 -71.15 39.31
N LEU A 44 0.16 -71.40 39.40
CA LEU A 44 -0.86 -70.49 38.91
C LEU A 44 -0.80 -69.12 39.60
N CYS A 45 -0.75 -69.11 40.94
CA CYS A 45 -0.61 -67.87 41.71
C CYS A 45 0.64 -67.07 41.31
N GLY A 46 1.81 -67.73 41.23
CA GLY A 46 3.07 -67.08 40.84
C GLY A 46 3.07 -66.54 39.40
N ILE A 47 2.41 -67.24 38.46
CA ILE A 47 2.25 -66.77 37.08
C ILE A 47 1.36 -65.53 37.03
N PHE A 48 0.24 -65.51 37.73
CA PHE A 48 -0.65 -64.35 37.75
C PHE A 48 -0.04 -63.15 38.49
N GLU A 49 0.71 -63.36 39.57
CA GLU A 49 1.48 -62.30 40.23
C GLU A 49 2.56 -61.74 39.31
N THR A 50 3.27 -62.60 38.56
CA THR A 50 4.26 -62.17 37.57
C THR A 50 3.60 -61.42 36.41
N MET A 51 2.45 -61.87 35.92
CA MET A 51 1.70 -61.18 34.87
C MET A 51 1.18 -59.82 35.36
N ASN A 52 0.69 -59.73 36.59
CA ASN A 52 0.19 -58.50 37.19
C ASN A 52 1.33 -57.50 37.42
N THR A 53 2.47 -57.95 37.96
CA THR A 53 3.67 -57.09 38.12
C THR A 53 4.21 -56.62 36.78
N GLN A 54 4.27 -57.47 35.76
CA GLN A 54 4.63 -57.07 34.39
C GLN A 54 3.60 -56.12 33.75
N HIS A 55 2.31 -56.27 34.06
CA HIS A 55 1.28 -55.34 33.60
C HIS A 55 1.45 -53.97 34.27
N ASN A 56 1.59 -53.93 35.60
CA ASN A 56 1.81 -52.70 36.36
C ASN A 56 3.09 -51.99 35.93
N GLN A 57 4.21 -52.71 35.73
CA GLN A 57 5.44 -52.14 35.20
C GLN A 57 5.26 -51.57 33.78
N ARG A 58 4.48 -52.22 32.92
CA ARG A 58 4.13 -51.71 31.58
C ARG A 58 3.30 -50.44 31.66
N VAL A 59 2.33 -50.37 32.58
CA VAL A 59 1.50 -49.19 32.81
C VAL A 59 2.32 -48.03 33.35
N ILE A 60 3.17 -48.27 34.37
CA ILE A 60 4.07 -47.25 34.94
C ILE A 60 5.01 -46.69 33.88
N ARG A 61 5.66 -47.58 33.11
CA ARG A 61 6.54 -47.16 32.00
C ARG A 61 5.79 -46.38 30.93
N MET A 62 4.54 -46.77 30.62
CA MET A 62 3.68 -46.01 29.70
C MET A 62 3.37 -44.61 30.23
N THR A 63 3.06 -44.48 31.52
CA THR A 63 2.77 -43.18 32.14
C THR A 63 4.00 -42.28 32.21
N GLU A 64 5.17 -42.82 32.58
CA GLU A 64 6.43 -42.08 32.62
C GLU A 64 6.84 -41.58 31.22
N LEU A 65 6.79 -42.46 30.21
CA LEU A 65 7.08 -42.09 28.82
C LEU A 65 6.08 -41.06 28.26
N THR A 66 4.82 -41.10 28.69
CA THR A 66 3.83 -40.09 28.28
C THR A 66 4.16 -38.73 28.92
N SER A 67 4.51 -38.71 30.20
CA SER A 67 4.93 -37.49 30.91
C SER A 67 6.22 -36.89 30.34
N GLU A 68 7.23 -37.71 30.04
CA GLU A 68 8.45 -37.27 29.36
C GLU A 68 8.14 -36.74 27.96
N GLN A 69 7.28 -37.43 27.20
CA GLN A 69 6.85 -36.97 25.88
C GLN A 69 6.16 -35.61 25.96
N ASP A 70 5.23 -35.41 26.89
CA ASP A 70 4.52 -34.13 27.02
C ASP A 70 5.45 -33.00 27.46
N THR A 71 6.38 -33.28 28.38
CA THR A 71 7.39 -32.32 28.84
C THR A 71 8.32 -31.91 27.70
N PHE A 72 8.78 -32.87 26.90
CA PHE A 72 9.59 -32.63 25.71
C PHE A 72 8.83 -31.79 24.68
N ILE A 73 7.56 -32.13 24.39
CA ILE A 73 6.75 -31.39 23.43
C ILE A 73 6.55 -29.94 23.90
N GLN A 74 6.30 -29.72 25.19
CA GLN A 74 6.17 -28.36 25.74
C GLN A 74 7.48 -27.58 25.64
N ALA A 75 8.61 -28.20 26.01
CA ALA A 75 9.92 -27.56 25.89
C ALA A 75 10.27 -27.21 24.44
N PHE A 76 9.97 -28.11 23.49
CA PHE A 76 10.20 -27.90 22.07
C PHE A 76 9.33 -26.75 21.52
N LEU A 77 8.02 -26.75 21.79
CA LEU A 77 7.10 -25.70 21.31
C LEU A 77 7.35 -24.33 21.95
N ASN A 78 7.87 -24.29 23.19
CA ASN A 78 8.25 -23.03 23.82
C ASN A 78 9.53 -22.44 23.23
N ASN A 79 10.48 -23.29 22.83
CA ASN A 79 11.71 -22.84 22.19
C ASN A 79 11.49 -22.45 20.72
N ASN A 80 10.58 -23.16 20.03
CA ASN A 80 10.30 -22.98 18.62
C ASN A 80 8.83 -22.60 18.40
N GLN A 81 8.59 -21.33 18.06
CA GLN A 81 7.23 -20.82 17.83
C GLN A 81 6.79 -21.07 16.39
N TYR A 82 6.20 -22.24 16.15
CA TYR A 82 5.58 -22.57 14.86
C TYR A 82 4.08 -22.29 14.87
N PHE A 83 3.58 -21.82 13.73
CA PHE A 83 2.17 -21.55 13.50
C PHE A 83 1.71 -22.17 12.19
N TYR A 84 0.40 -22.36 12.07
CA TYR A 84 -0.22 -22.97 10.88
C TYR A 84 -1.43 -22.17 10.41
N SER A 85 -1.59 -22.08 9.08
CA SER A 85 -2.78 -21.55 8.42
C SER A 85 -3.54 -22.65 7.71
N SER A 86 -4.71 -23.00 8.23
CA SER A 86 -5.56 -24.07 7.67
C SER A 86 -6.09 -23.79 6.28
N SER A 87 -6.23 -22.51 5.92
CA SER A 87 -6.83 -22.10 4.65
C SER A 87 -5.89 -22.32 3.46
N THR A 88 -4.58 -22.24 3.69
CA THR A 88 -3.54 -22.27 2.66
C THR A 88 -2.57 -23.43 2.82
N ASP A 89 -2.71 -24.22 3.88
CA ASP A 89 -1.81 -25.35 4.23
C ASP A 89 -0.34 -24.91 4.38
N ASN A 90 -0.13 -23.66 4.86
CA ASN A 90 1.19 -23.08 5.06
C ASN A 90 1.61 -23.14 6.53
N PHE A 91 2.90 -23.41 6.76
CA PHE A 91 3.54 -23.32 8.07
C PHE A 91 4.35 -22.03 8.19
N PHE A 92 4.41 -21.50 9.40
CA PHE A 92 5.12 -20.27 9.72
C PHE A 92 5.99 -20.47 10.94
N PHE A 93 7.12 -19.76 10.97
CA PHE A 93 8.03 -19.71 12.11
C PHE A 93 8.20 -18.26 12.55
N TYR A 94 8.24 -18.05 13.87
CA TYR A 94 8.49 -16.75 14.48
C TYR A 94 9.75 -16.81 15.34
N ASP A 95 10.73 -15.96 15.01
CA ASP A 95 12.04 -15.88 15.68
C ASP A 95 12.05 -14.88 16.87
N GLY A 96 10.90 -14.27 17.19
CA GLY A 96 10.78 -13.19 18.17
C GLY A 96 10.93 -11.79 17.59
N GLN A 97 11.25 -11.67 16.30
CA GLN A 97 11.35 -10.39 15.58
C GLN A 97 10.47 -10.37 14.32
N HIS A 98 10.48 -11.43 13.51
CA HIS A 98 9.83 -11.53 12.22
C HIS A 98 9.15 -12.89 12.00
N TYR A 99 7.97 -12.87 11.39
CA TYR A 99 7.25 -14.05 10.92
C TYR A 99 7.75 -14.44 9.52
N GLN A 100 8.07 -15.71 9.33
CA GLN A 100 8.56 -16.24 8.07
C GLN A 100 7.77 -17.48 7.65
N LEU A 101 7.66 -17.70 6.34
CA LEU A 101 7.11 -18.93 5.79
C LEU A 101 8.15 -20.04 5.95
N TYR A 102 7.72 -21.21 6.40
CA TYR A 102 8.60 -22.31 6.74
C TYR A 102 8.05 -23.62 6.15
N ASN A 103 8.93 -24.51 5.68
CA ASN A 103 8.50 -25.75 5.03
C ASN A 103 8.21 -26.86 6.04
N GLU A 104 7.23 -27.70 5.73
CA GLU A 104 6.90 -28.86 6.57
C GLU A 104 8.09 -29.82 6.75
N ASP A 105 8.83 -30.11 5.69
CA ASP A 105 9.98 -31.02 5.73
C ASP A 105 11.09 -30.53 6.66
N ASP A 106 11.32 -29.22 6.71
CA ASP A 106 12.34 -28.61 7.58
C ASP A 106 11.92 -28.71 9.06
N ILE A 107 10.63 -28.49 9.37
CA ILE A 107 10.06 -28.72 10.71
C ILE A 107 10.24 -30.19 11.10
N LEU A 108 9.90 -31.11 10.20
CA LEU A 108 10.03 -32.55 10.47
C LEU A 108 11.48 -32.95 10.73
N HIS A 109 12.44 -32.40 9.98
CA HIS A 109 13.86 -32.65 10.18
C HIS A 109 14.33 -32.10 11.53
N GLU A 110 13.91 -30.90 11.92
CA GLU A 110 14.26 -30.28 13.19
C GLU A 110 13.69 -31.05 14.40
N VAL A 111 12.43 -31.49 14.30
CA VAL A 111 11.76 -32.36 15.28
C VAL A 111 12.51 -33.70 15.40
N ILE A 112 12.90 -34.30 14.28
CA ILE A 112 13.63 -35.57 14.27
C ILE A 112 15.01 -35.42 14.91
N ASN A 113 15.72 -34.33 14.63
CA ASN A 113 17.06 -34.08 15.17
C ASN A 113 17.04 -33.81 16.67
N THR A 114 16.03 -33.08 17.17
CA THR A 114 15.84 -32.87 18.61
C THR A 114 15.44 -34.16 19.33
N ILE A 115 14.53 -34.96 18.77
CA ILE A 115 14.16 -36.28 19.35
C ILE A 115 15.37 -37.22 19.39
N SER A 116 16.24 -37.19 18.37
CA SER A 116 17.40 -38.10 18.31
C SER A 116 18.48 -37.77 19.36
N ARG A 117 18.40 -36.61 20.03
CA ARG A 117 19.26 -36.25 21.16
C ARG A 117 18.77 -36.85 22.49
N ASP A 118 17.48 -37.16 22.62
CA ASP A 118 16.89 -37.78 23.81
C ASP A 118 16.72 -39.30 23.63
N SER A 119 17.61 -40.07 24.24
CA SER A 119 17.64 -41.54 24.09
C SER A 119 16.37 -42.25 24.56
N SER A 120 15.59 -41.68 25.49
CA SER A 120 14.37 -42.29 26.04
C SER A 120 13.19 -42.23 25.05
N LEU A 121 13.05 -41.13 24.30
CA LEU A 121 11.94 -40.86 23.38
C LEU A 121 12.13 -41.49 22.00
N MET A 122 13.29 -42.09 21.72
CA MET A 122 13.60 -42.73 20.43
C MET A 122 12.62 -43.86 20.08
N SER A 123 12.14 -44.60 21.09
CA SER A 123 11.15 -45.66 20.92
C SER A 123 9.77 -45.15 20.49
N TRP A 124 9.45 -43.88 20.77
CA TRP A 124 8.19 -43.22 20.42
C TRP A 124 8.36 -42.16 19.33
N LYS A 125 9.51 -42.13 18.63
CA LYS A 125 9.86 -41.10 17.64
C LYS A 125 8.74 -40.76 16.66
N GLN A 126 8.09 -41.78 16.08
CA GLN A 126 6.99 -41.56 15.12
C GLN A 126 5.73 -41.00 15.78
N LYS A 127 5.40 -41.44 17.01
CA LYS A 127 4.26 -40.95 17.78
C LYS A 127 4.47 -39.52 18.27
N THR A 128 5.67 -39.20 18.78
CA THR A 128 6.07 -37.85 19.19
C THR A 128 6.03 -36.88 18.01
N ARG A 129 6.56 -37.30 16.85
CA ARG A 129 6.50 -36.52 15.60
C ARG A 129 5.06 -36.16 15.21
N LEU A 130 4.17 -37.15 15.19
CA LEU A 130 2.76 -36.93 14.85
C LEU A 130 2.06 -36.01 15.87
N ASN A 131 2.36 -36.16 17.16
CA ASN A 131 1.80 -35.30 18.20
C ASN A 131 2.28 -33.84 18.10
N ILE A 132 3.57 -33.61 17.82
CA ILE A 132 4.11 -32.26 17.62
C ILE A 132 3.44 -31.61 16.41
N MET A 133 3.41 -32.30 15.26
CA MET A 133 2.77 -31.77 14.05
C MET A 133 1.28 -31.50 14.25
N LYS A 134 0.58 -32.35 15.02
CA LYS A 134 -0.82 -32.11 15.36
C LYS A 134 -0.99 -30.84 16.19
N ARG A 135 -0.16 -30.62 17.23
CA ARG A 135 -0.20 -29.39 18.05
C ARG A 135 0.16 -28.14 17.24
N ILE A 136 1.14 -28.23 16.33
CA ILE A 136 1.48 -27.11 15.43
C ILE A 136 0.28 -26.77 14.53
N ARG A 137 -0.38 -27.77 13.94
CA ARG A 137 -1.57 -27.56 13.10
C ARG A 137 -2.78 -27.01 13.88
N GLU A 138 -2.84 -27.25 15.18
CA GLU A 138 -3.86 -26.66 16.08
C GLU A 138 -3.53 -25.20 16.46
N THR A 139 -2.28 -24.76 16.27
CA THR A 139 -1.82 -23.40 16.63
C THR A 139 -2.00 -22.44 15.47
N ASN A 140 -3.06 -21.62 15.53
CA ASN A 140 -3.42 -20.70 14.45
C ASN A 140 -2.54 -19.45 14.43
N LEU A 141 -2.01 -19.09 13.26
CA LEU A 141 -1.22 -17.87 13.04
C LEU A 141 -1.95 -16.59 13.45
N LEU A 142 -3.26 -16.49 13.18
CA LEU A 142 -4.04 -15.27 13.38
C LEU A 142 -4.25 -14.93 14.86
N GLN A 143 -4.09 -15.90 15.76
CA GLN A 143 -4.19 -15.72 17.21
C GLN A 143 -2.82 -15.54 17.87
N SER A 144 -1.75 -15.41 17.09
CA SER A 144 -0.41 -15.14 17.59
C SER A 144 -0.34 -13.78 18.31
N ILE A 145 0.52 -13.72 19.33
CA ILE A 145 0.82 -12.50 20.06
C ILE A 145 2.25 -12.09 19.67
N PRO A 146 2.42 -11.10 18.78
CA PRO A 146 3.75 -10.63 18.40
C PRO A 146 4.43 -9.89 19.57
N GLU A 147 5.76 -9.98 19.61
CA GLU A 147 6.57 -9.24 20.57
C GLU A 147 6.50 -7.73 20.35
N SER A 148 6.81 -6.98 21.40
CA SER A 148 6.79 -5.51 21.35
C SER A 148 7.71 -4.95 20.26
N GLN A 149 8.84 -5.62 20.00
CA GLN A 149 9.79 -5.23 18.95
C GLN A 149 9.15 -5.33 17.55
N THR A 150 8.46 -6.43 17.26
CA THR A 150 7.75 -6.63 15.98
C THR A 150 6.65 -5.59 15.80
N ILE A 151 5.88 -5.32 16.85
CA ILE A 151 4.82 -4.30 16.82
C ILE A 151 5.39 -2.92 16.49
N GLN A 152 6.48 -2.51 17.14
CA GLN A 152 7.11 -1.21 16.85
C GLN A 152 7.72 -1.16 15.44
N SER A 153 8.38 -2.24 15.00
CA SER A 153 8.94 -2.34 13.65
C SER A 153 7.87 -2.15 12.57
N VAL A 154 6.71 -2.79 12.73
CA VAL A 154 5.56 -2.59 11.82
C VAL A 154 5.07 -1.14 11.86
N ILE A 155 4.88 -0.57 13.05
CA ILE A 155 4.42 0.83 13.17
C ILE A 155 5.40 1.80 12.54
N ASP A 156 6.70 1.66 12.80
CA ASP A 156 7.74 2.55 12.31
C ASP A 156 7.99 2.37 10.80
N SER A 157 7.64 1.21 10.21
CA SER A 157 7.67 1.02 8.76
C SER A 157 6.55 1.80 8.05
N ILE A 158 5.39 1.96 8.70
CA ILE A 158 4.19 2.60 8.10
C ILE A 158 4.10 4.08 8.51
N CYS A 159 4.59 4.46 9.69
CA CYS A 159 4.57 5.81 10.22
C CYS A 159 6.01 6.36 10.29
N PRO A 160 6.32 7.53 9.70
CA PRO A 160 5.40 8.53 9.17
C PRO A 160 5.08 8.39 7.68
N LEU A 161 5.44 7.27 7.05
CA LEU A 161 5.42 7.13 5.59
C LEU A 161 4.01 7.18 4.99
N LEU A 162 3.12 6.29 5.44
CA LEU A 162 1.73 6.20 5.00
C LEU A 162 0.78 7.00 5.91
N PHE A 163 1.09 7.11 7.20
CA PHE A 163 0.26 7.84 8.17
C PHE A 163 1.08 8.89 8.91
N THR A 164 0.45 10.00 9.31
CA THR A 164 1.15 11.09 9.99
C THR A 164 1.41 10.77 11.46
N THR A 165 0.51 10.02 12.08
CA THR A 165 0.60 9.66 13.50
C THR A 165 0.55 8.15 13.72
N ARG A 166 1.16 7.70 14.83
CA ARG A 166 1.08 6.30 15.27
C ARG A 166 -0.35 5.88 15.62
N ALA A 167 -1.23 6.82 15.98
CA ALA A 167 -2.63 6.54 16.27
C ALA A 167 -3.41 6.18 14.99
N GLU A 168 -3.20 6.93 13.91
CA GLU A 168 -3.75 6.60 12.58
C GLU A 168 -3.25 5.24 12.08
N ALA A 169 -1.95 4.97 12.24
CA ALA A 169 -1.38 3.68 11.86
C ALA A 169 -2.01 2.52 12.65
N LYS A 170 -2.14 2.65 13.98
CA LYS A 170 -2.80 1.64 14.82
C LYS A 170 -4.26 1.43 14.43
N LEU A 171 -5.00 2.51 14.17
CA LEU A 171 -6.37 2.42 13.70
C LEU A 171 -6.44 1.61 12.40
N PHE A 172 -5.61 1.97 11.41
CA PHE A 172 -5.58 1.27 10.14
C PHE A 172 -5.30 -0.23 10.33
N LEU A 173 -4.30 -0.58 11.15
CA LEU A 173 -3.98 -1.99 11.48
C LEU A 173 -5.16 -2.71 12.16
N THR A 174 -5.87 -2.04 13.08
CA THR A 174 -7.06 -2.62 13.72
C THR A 174 -8.16 -2.88 12.69
N VAL A 175 -8.40 -1.96 11.76
CA VAL A 175 -9.38 -2.15 10.66
C VAL A 175 -8.99 -3.32 9.75
N LEU A 176 -7.68 -3.47 9.45
CA LEU A 176 -7.20 -4.63 8.71
C LEU A 176 -7.50 -5.95 9.44
N GLY A 177 -7.24 -5.99 10.75
CA GLY A 177 -7.54 -7.16 11.59
C GLY A 177 -9.04 -7.45 11.65
N ASP A 178 -9.87 -6.43 11.78
CA ASP A 178 -11.34 -6.57 11.78
C ASP A 178 -11.84 -7.16 10.46
N ASN A 179 -11.25 -6.77 9.32
CA ASN A 179 -11.57 -7.36 8.02
C ASN A 179 -11.15 -8.83 7.92
N ILE A 180 -9.98 -9.20 8.43
CA ILE A 180 -9.51 -10.60 8.45
C ILE A 180 -10.48 -11.47 9.28
N PHE A 181 -10.88 -10.99 10.46
CA PHE A 181 -11.83 -11.69 11.34
C PHE A 181 -13.30 -11.49 10.95
N ARG A 182 -13.58 -10.74 9.88
CA ARG A 182 -14.93 -10.42 9.38
C ARG A 182 -15.83 -9.78 10.44
N LYS A 183 -15.26 -8.95 11.31
CA LYS A 183 -15.99 -8.16 12.31
C LYS A 183 -16.61 -6.93 11.65
N GLN A 184 -17.77 -6.49 12.16
CA GLN A 184 -18.41 -5.22 11.80
C GLN A 184 -18.50 -4.94 10.28
N GLN A 185 -18.94 -5.93 9.49
CA GLN A 185 -19.04 -5.84 8.03
C GLN A 185 -19.97 -4.74 7.50
N THR A 186 -20.80 -4.15 8.37
CA THR A 186 -21.69 -3.03 8.03
C THR A 186 -20.95 -1.70 7.96
N LEU A 187 -19.78 -1.57 8.62
CA LEU A 187 -19.00 -0.35 8.63
C LEU A 187 -18.26 -0.12 7.32
N ILE A 188 -18.14 1.14 6.95
CA ILE A 188 -17.55 1.56 5.69
C ILE A 188 -16.46 2.58 5.96
N TYR A 189 -15.23 2.21 5.64
CA TYR A 189 -14.06 3.06 5.77
C TYR A 189 -13.75 3.72 4.44
N ILE A 190 -14.01 5.03 4.36
CA ILE A 190 -13.71 5.82 3.18
C ILE A 190 -12.23 6.21 3.25
N ILE A 191 -11.48 5.81 2.22
CA ILE A 191 -10.05 6.06 2.08
C ILE A 191 -9.76 6.70 0.73
N ASP A 192 -8.70 7.50 0.67
CA ASP A 192 -8.26 8.18 -0.55
C ASP A 192 -8.12 7.19 -1.74
N PRO A 193 -8.65 7.53 -2.94
CA PRO A 193 -8.51 6.71 -4.14
C PRO A 193 -7.06 6.31 -4.49
N ASN A 194 -6.07 7.13 -4.12
CA ASN A 194 -4.65 6.85 -4.34
C ASN A 194 -4.20 5.55 -3.63
N ALA A 195 -4.85 5.15 -2.54
CA ALA A 195 -4.54 3.92 -1.82
C ALA A 195 -5.09 2.65 -2.49
N LYS A 196 -5.87 2.76 -3.58
CA LYS A 196 -6.54 1.62 -4.22
C LYS A 196 -5.57 0.54 -4.68
N PHE A 197 -4.46 0.93 -5.30
CA PHE A 197 -3.48 -0.03 -5.80
C PHE A 197 -2.75 -0.73 -4.66
N PHE A 198 -2.32 0.02 -3.64
CA PHE A 198 -1.74 -0.52 -2.41
C PHE A 198 -2.66 -1.53 -1.72
N LEU A 199 -3.92 -1.17 -1.46
CA LEU A 199 -4.88 -2.08 -0.81
C LEU A 199 -5.16 -3.34 -1.64
N LYS A 200 -5.15 -3.24 -2.97
CA LYS A 200 -5.29 -4.40 -3.86
C LYS A 200 -4.10 -5.35 -3.71
N GLN A 201 -2.87 -4.83 -3.70
CA GLN A 201 -1.68 -5.67 -3.53
C GLN A 201 -1.63 -6.30 -2.13
N LEU A 202 -1.95 -5.51 -1.11
CA LEU A 202 -2.06 -6.00 0.26
C LEU A 202 -3.10 -7.13 0.39
N ASN A 203 -4.27 -6.98 -0.25
CA ASN A 203 -5.30 -8.01 -0.28
C ASN A 203 -4.84 -9.28 -1.01
N ASN A 204 -4.16 -9.14 -2.15
CA ASN A 204 -3.62 -10.28 -2.90
C ASN A 204 -2.62 -11.08 -2.06
N MET A 205 -1.70 -10.39 -1.36
CA MET A 205 -0.72 -11.03 -0.49
C MET A 205 -1.38 -11.72 0.70
N CYS A 206 -2.36 -11.06 1.34
CA CYS A 206 -3.16 -11.67 2.41
C CYS A 206 -3.89 -12.94 1.93
N GLN A 207 -4.47 -12.90 0.73
CA GLN A 207 -5.14 -14.07 0.14
C GLN A 207 -4.13 -15.19 -0.20
N MET A 208 -2.93 -14.85 -0.64
CA MET A 208 -1.87 -15.81 -0.94
C MET A 208 -1.36 -16.53 0.33
N PHE A 209 -1.13 -15.80 1.43
CA PHE A 209 -0.54 -16.38 2.64
C PHE A 209 -1.55 -17.03 3.59
N ILE A 210 -2.76 -16.46 3.70
CA ILE A 210 -3.75 -16.81 4.73
C ILE A 210 -5.11 -17.20 4.12
N GLY A 211 -5.35 -16.90 2.85
CA GLY A 211 -6.62 -17.22 2.18
C GLY A 211 -7.78 -16.31 2.58
N CYS A 212 -7.50 -15.17 3.23
CA CYS A 212 -8.51 -14.21 3.68
C CYS A 212 -8.47 -12.91 2.87
N ASN A 213 -9.64 -12.26 2.75
CA ASN A 213 -9.76 -10.91 2.20
C ASN A 213 -9.64 -9.87 3.32
N LEU A 214 -8.96 -8.77 3.00
CA LEU A 214 -8.57 -7.70 3.92
C LEU A 214 -9.11 -6.32 3.49
N SER A 215 -9.66 -6.21 2.28
CA SER A 215 -10.13 -4.93 1.72
C SER A 215 -11.66 -4.74 1.68
N GLN A 216 -12.44 -5.53 2.43
CA GLN A 216 -13.90 -5.64 2.24
C GLN A 216 -14.67 -4.36 2.61
N THR A 217 -14.28 -3.72 3.72
CA THR A 217 -14.95 -2.52 4.28
C THR A 217 -14.40 -1.21 3.70
N PHE A 218 -13.27 -1.25 2.98
CA PHE A 218 -12.69 -0.06 2.37
C PHE A 218 -13.42 0.35 1.10
N LYS A 219 -13.78 1.64 1.01
CA LYS A 219 -14.37 2.26 -0.17
C LYS A 219 -13.60 3.53 -0.54
N HIS A 220 -13.48 3.81 -1.83
CA HIS A 220 -12.75 4.98 -2.34
C HIS A 220 -13.65 6.18 -2.64
N LYS A 221 -14.96 5.95 -2.65
CA LYS A 221 -16.00 6.96 -2.88
C LYS A 221 -17.19 6.60 -2.02
N TYR A 222 -17.93 7.62 -1.61
CA TYR A 222 -19.20 7.45 -0.95
C TYR A 222 -20.27 6.98 -1.97
N TYR A 223 -21.10 6.01 -1.57
CA TYR A 223 -22.16 5.44 -2.41
C TYR A 223 -23.50 5.36 -1.64
N ASP A 224 -23.99 6.51 -1.18
CA ASP A 224 -25.29 6.65 -0.49
C ASP A 224 -25.48 5.73 0.72
N HIS A 225 -24.38 5.43 1.40
CA HIS A 225 -24.40 4.62 2.61
C HIS A 225 -24.89 5.44 3.80
N LYS A 226 -25.48 4.80 4.82
CA LYS A 226 -25.87 5.54 6.02
C LYS A 226 -24.65 6.24 6.62
N TYR A 227 -24.78 7.53 6.93
CA TYR A 227 -23.70 8.31 7.51
C TYR A 227 -23.20 7.72 8.83
N GLU A 228 -24.09 7.13 9.62
CA GLU A 228 -23.78 6.43 10.88
C GLU A 228 -22.76 5.30 10.73
N ASP A 229 -22.73 4.64 9.57
CA ASP A 229 -21.86 3.50 9.26
C ASP A 229 -20.54 3.92 8.59
N CYS A 230 -20.40 5.20 8.23
CA CYS A 230 -19.24 5.70 7.49
C CYS A 230 -18.15 6.27 8.42
N ARG A 231 -16.89 5.97 8.11
CA ARG A 231 -15.69 6.47 8.80
C ARG A 231 -14.69 7.00 7.78
N ILE A 232 -13.90 8.01 8.13
CA ILE A 232 -12.81 8.52 7.27
C ILE A 232 -11.47 8.02 7.77
N ILE A 233 -10.66 7.45 6.88
CA ILE A 233 -9.25 7.15 7.14
C ILE A 233 -8.40 8.04 6.24
N ARG A 234 -7.58 8.89 6.87
CA ARG A 234 -6.61 9.74 6.18
C ARG A 234 -5.32 8.98 5.95
N ILE A 235 -4.83 9.04 4.73
CA ILE A 235 -3.58 8.41 4.31
C ILE A 235 -2.76 9.44 3.53
N ASN A 236 -1.44 9.39 3.67
CA ASN A 236 -0.54 10.29 2.96
C ASN A 236 -0.59 10.04 1.45
N ARG A 237 -0.55 11.12 0.66
CA ARG A 237 -0.57 11.06 -0.81
C ARG A 237 0.60 10.26 -1.41
N SER A 238 1.69 10.10 -0.66
CA SER A 238 2.86 9.28 -1.03
C SER A 238 2.53 7.82 -1.33
N ILE A 239 1.35 7.32 -0.91
CA ILE A 239 0.88 5.96 -1.20
C ILE A 239 0.72 5.69 -2.70
N LYS A 240 0.57 6.74 -3.52
CA LYS A 240 0.46 6.61 -4.98
C LYS A 240 1.69 5.92 -5.61
N TYR A 241 2.87 6.10 -5.02
CA TYR A 241 4.12 5.56 -5.57
C TYR A 241 4.43 4.18 -4.99
N ASP A 242 4.63 3.20 -5.88
CA ASP A 242 4.95 1.80 -5.54
C ASP A 242 6.25 1.67 -4.73
N SER A 243 7.24 2.51 -5.02
CA SER A 243 8.52 2.56 -4.30
C SER A 243 8.37 2.85 -2.81
N THR A 244 7.29 3.54 -2.41
CA THR A 244 7.01 3.91 -1.02
C THR A 244 6.66 2.68 -0.18
N TRP A 245 5.76 1.81 -0.66
CA TRP A 245 5.21 0.71 0.13
C TRP A 245 5.65 -0.67 -0.35
N GLY A 246 6.25 -0.79 -1.53
CA GLY A 246 6.67 -2.07 -2.10
C GLY A 246 7.64 -2.84 -1.20
N GLN A 247 8.60 -2.14 -0.58
CA GLN A 247 9.54 -2.78 0.36
C GLN A 247 8.84 -3.31 1.63
N ILE A 248 7.84 -2.57 2.14
CA ILE A 248 7.06 -2.96 3.31
C ILE A 248 6.27 -4.24 3.03
N LEU A 249 5.60 -4.30 1.87
CA LEU A 249 4.82 -5.49 1.49
C LEU A 249 5.69 -6.70 1.14
N ASN A 250 6.90 -6.51 0.63
CA ASN A 250 7.77 -7.64 0.28
C ASN A 250 8.48 -8.23 1.51
N THR A 251 8.81 -7.40 2.50
CA THR A 251 9.68 -7.82 3.61
C THR A 251 8.90 -8.11 4.90
N ASN A 252 7.86 -7.32 5.20
CA ASN A 252 7.23 -7.30 6.52
C ASN A 252 5.73 -7.64 6.47
N ILE A 253 5.23 -8.24 5.40
CA ILE A 253 3.79 -8.50 5.23
C ILE A 253 3.22 -9.46 6.27
N LEU A 254 3.95 -10.50 6.66
CA LEU A 254 3.48 -11.45 7.67
C LEU A 254 3.40 -10.79 9.05
N ASP A 255 4.40 -9.98 9.40
CA ASP A 255 4.40 -9.16 10.62
C ASP A 255 3.22 -8.19 10.61
N LEU A 256 3.00 -7.51 9.48
CA LEU A 256 1.91 -6.57 9.30
C LEU A 256 0.55 -7.22 9.56
N ILE A 257 0.34 -8.43 9.00
CA ILE A 257 -0.92 -9.16 9.18
C ILE A 257 -1.08 -9.63 10.63
N CYS A 258 -0.04 -10.23 11.23
CA CYS A 258 -0.13 -10.73 12.61
C CYS A 258 -0.33 -9.58 13.62
N VAL A 259 0.35 -8.45 13.43
CA VAL A 259 0.15 -7.24 14.25
C VAL A 259 -1.26 -6.67 14.06
N SER A 260 -1.79 -6.67 12.84
CA SER A 260 -3.18 -6.26 12.55
C SER A 260 -4.20 -7.14 13.28
N CYS A 261 -4.03 -8.47 13.21
CA CYS A 261 -4.87 -9.42 13.94
C CYS A 261 -4.76 -9.23 15.46
N HIS A 262 -3.55 -9.06 15.98
CA HIS A 262 -3.32 -8.79 17.40
C HIS A 262 -4.07 -7.53 17.86
N TYR A 263 -4.04 -6.44 17.08
CA TYR A 263 -4.75 -5.22 17.44
C TYR A 263 -6.27 -5.37 17.41
N SER A 264 -6.83 -6.05 16.41
CA SER A 264 -8.28 -6.36 16.39
C SER A 264 -8.71 -7.23 17.56
N LEU A 265 -7.89 -8.21 17.99
CA LEU A 265 -8.20 -9.03 19.17
C LEU A 265 -8.06 -8.25 20.47
N ARG A 266 -7.02 -7.41 20.58
CA ARG A 266 -6.72 -6.62 21.78
C ARG A 266 -7.76 -5.54 22.05
N TYR A 267 -8.17 -4.80 21.01
CA TYR A 267 -9.12 -3.69 21.14
C TYR A 267 -10.55 -4.10 20.79
N ASN A 268 -10.77 -5.36 20.41
CA ASN A 268 -12.03 -5.94 19.94
C ASN A 268 -12.57 -5.36 18.62
N SER A 269 -12.54 -4.04 18.41
CA SER A 269 -12.85 -3.38 17.14
C SER A 269 -12.13 -2.04 16.95
N ALA A 270 -12.08 -1.55 15.71
CA ALA A 270 -11.53 -0.24 15.37
C ALA A 270 -12.28 0.94 16.00
N ASP A 271 -13.62 0.91 16.05
CA ASP A 271 -14.41 1.95 16.73
C ASP A 271 -14.11 1.96 18.25
N GLU A 272 -14.00 0.79 18.88
CA GLU A 272 -13.68 0.66 20.32
C GLU A 272 -12.25 1.11 20.64
N TYR A 273 -11.30 0.91 19.71
CA TYR A 273 -9.97 1.49 19.80
C TYR A 273 -10.02 3.04 19.85
N ILE A 274 -10.82 3.66 18.99
CA ILE A 274 -10.92 5.13 18.92
C ILE A 274 -11.56 5.69 20.18
N GLU A 275 -12.68 5.11 20.63
CA GLU A 275 -13.47 5.64 21.74
C GLU A 275 -12.76 5.47 23.10
N ASN A 276 -12.07 4.34 23.32
CA ASN A 276 -11.55 4.00 24.65
C ASN A 276 -10.03 4.14 24.79
N TYR A 277 -9.27 4.10 23.70
CA TYR A 277 -7.81 4.00 23.74
C TYR A 277 -7.06 5.10 22.97
N CYS A 278 -7.77 5.96 22.24
CA CYS A 278 -7.16 7.06 21.51
C CYS A 278 -7.12 8.34 22.36
N ASN A 279 -5.92 8.89 22.54
CA ASN A 279 -5.70 10.11 23.34
C ASN A 279 -5.76 11.40 22.50
N SER A 280 -6.26 11.35 21.25
CA SER A 280 -6.24 12.48 20.32
C SER A 280 -7.65 12.85 19.90
N ASP A 281 -8.25 13.84 20.58
CA ASP A 281 -9.60 14.34 20.29
C ASP A 281 -9.78 14.75 18.82
N LYS A 282 -8.76 15.38 18.22
CA LYS A 282 -8.76 15.75 16.79
C LYS A 282 -8.92 14.55 15.85
N LEU A 283 -8.37 13.39 16.23
CA LEU A 283 -8.45 12.18 15.40
C LEU A 283 -9.86 11.58 15.48
N ILE A 284 -10.41 11.55 16.70
CA ILE A 284 -11.78 11.11 16.96
C ILE A 284 -12.77 11.95 16.14
N GLU A 285 -12.64 13.27 16.18
CA GLU A 285 -13.45 14.20 15.38
C GLU A 285 -13.31 13.97 13.88
N ASN A 286 -12.09 13.77 13.37
CA ASN A 286 -11.86 13.55 11.94
C ASN A 286 -12.45 12.22 11.44
N ILE A 287 -12.37 11.14 12.25
CA ILE A 287 -12.85 9.81 11.84
C ILE A 287 -14.38 9.73 11.90
N PHE A 288 -14.96 10.24 12.99
CA PHE A 288 -16.42 10.29 13.17
C PHE A 288 -17.06 11.52 12.51
N TYR A 289 -16.29 12.28 11.73
CA TYR A 289 -16.80 13.48 11.06
C TYR A 289 -18.09 13.17 10.29
N ILE A 290 -18.08 12.14 9.43
CA ILE A 290 -19.27 11.75 8.66
C ILE A 290 -20.42 11.28 9.56
N LYS A 291 -20.11 10.49 10.59
CA LYS A 291 -21.10 9.95 11.53
C LYS A 291 -21.90 11.07 12.21
N ASN A 292 -21.24 12.19 12.53
CA ASN A 292 -21.81 13.29 13.30
C ASN A 292 -22.23 14.50 12.44
N MET A 293 -22.06 14.42 11.12
CA MET A 293 -22.22 15.56 10.23
C MET A 293 -23.64 15.68 9.70
N ASN A 294 -24.11 16.94 9.64
CA ASN A 294 -25.29 17.30 8.88
C ASN A 294 -24.87 17.88 7.52
N ILE A 295 -25.46 17.38 6.43
CA ILE A 295 -25.18 17.87 5.07
C ILE A 295 -25.57 19.34 4.95
N ASP A 296 -26.69 19.75 5.57
CA ASP A 296 -27.18 21.12 5.48
C ASP A 296 -26.20 22.13 6.07
N THR A 297 -25.54 21.78 7.18
CA THR A 297 -24.55 22.64 7.80
C THR A 297 -23.29 22.74 6.96
N LEU A 298 -22.87 21.65 6.28
CA LEU A 298 -21.74 21.70 5.35
C LEU A 298 -22.03 22.56 4.13
N VAL A 299 -23.22 22.43 3.54
CA VAL A 299 -23.61 23.26 2.39
C VAL A 299 -23.67 24.74 2.80
N ASN A 300 -24.15 25.05 4.01
CA ASN A 300 -24.11 26.42 4.53
C ASN A 300 -22.67 26.92 4.73
N ASP A 301 -21.79 26.11 5.34
CA ASP A 301 -20.38 26.43 5.55
C ASP A 301 -19.66 26.68 4.20
N PHE A 302 -20.02 25.95 3.16
CA PHE A 302 -19.53 26.20 1.79
C PHE A 302 -20.01 27.55 1.25
N ILE A 303 -21.30 27.85 1.35
CA ILE A 303 -21.86 29.11 0.88
C ILE A 303 -21.20 30.29 1.60
N GLU A 304 -21.05 30.22 2.93
CA GLU A 304 -20.50 31.33 3.72
C GLU A 304 -18.99 31.54 3.51
N ASN A 305 -18.20 30.47 3.34
CA ASN A 305 -16.73 30.60 3.27
C ASN A 305 -16.17 30.73 1.84
N VAL A 306 -16.92 30.28 0.83
CA VAL A 306 -16.43 30.17 -0.55
C VAL A 306 -17.15 31.13 -1.48
N LEU A 307 -18.43 31.43 -1.24
CA LEU A 307 -19.25 32.27 -2.10
C LEU A 307 -19.40 33.67 -1.51
N ASP A 308 -19.13 34.68 -2.32
CA ASP A 308 -19.41 36.07 -2.03
C ASP A 308 -20.69 36.46 -2.77
N ILE A 309 -21.76 36.74 -2.02
CA ILE A 309 -23.04 37.16 -2.59
C ILE A 309 -23.04 38.69 -2.69
N ASP A 310 -23.11 39.23 -3.91
CA ASP A 310 -23.23 40.67 -4.13
C ASP A 310 -24.64 41.13 -3.75
N ILE A 311 -24.79 41.69 -2.54
CA ILE A 311 -26.08 42.17 -2.01
C ILE A 311 -26.56 43.43 -2.76
N THR A 312 -25.68 44.13 -3.50
CA THR A 312 -26.05 45.33 -4.24
C THR A 312 -26.29 45.03 -5.72
N PRO A 313 -27.54 45.15 -6.25
CA PRO A 313 -27.76 45.17 -7.68
C PRO A 313 -27.16 46.48 -8.23
N LYS A 314 -25.88 46.45 -8.62
CA LYS A 314 -25.25 47.60 -9.25
C LYS A 314 -25.83 47.77 -10.65
N THR A 315 -26.75 48.71 -10.75
CA THR A 315 -27.20 49.40 -11.95
C THR A 315 -26.06 50.20 -12.60
N THR A 316 -24.97 49.53 -12.96
CA THR A 316 -23.93 50.10 -13.81
C THR A 316 -23.36 49.00 -14.67
N SER A 317 -23.25 49.29 -15.95
CA SER A 317 -22.83 48.47 -17.09
C SER A 317 -21.41 47.92 -16.95
N SER A 318 -21.20 47.02 -16.01
CA SER A 318 -20.02 46.15 -15.87
C SER A 318 -20.56 44.79 -15.44
N GLY A 319 -20.33 43.77 -16.26
CA GLY A 319 -21.11 42.53 -16.33
C GLY A 319 -21.55 41.94 -14.99
N ILE A 320 -22.82 41.53 -14.93
CA ILE A 320 -23.36 40.74 -13.82
C ILE A 320 -22.39 39.57 -13.58
N THR A 321 -21.91 39.41 -12.35
CA THR A 321 -21.07 38.27 -11.95
C THR A 321 -21.90 36.99 -12.09
N GLN A 322 -21.37 36.00 -12.83
CA GLN A 322 -22.06 34.73 -13.07
C GLN A 322 -21.13 33.55 -12.80
N ILE A 323 -21.64 32.52 -12.11
CA ILE A 323 -20.95 31.25 -11.89
C ILE A 323 -21.72 30.16 -12.64
N SER A 324 -21.05 29.49 -13.57
CA SER A 324 -21.60 28.29 -14.21
C SER A 324 -21.62 27.11 -13.23
N TRP A 325 -22.54 26.16 -13.43
CA TRP A 325 -22.57 24.95 -12.61
C TRP A 325 -21.22 24.20 -12.61
N LYS A 326 -20.50 24.16 -13.73
CA LYS A 326 -19.15 23.55 -13.80
C LYS A 326 -18.15 24.23 -12.87
N ASN A 327 -18.15 25.56 -12.81
CA ASN A 327 -17.29 26.30 -11.89
C ASN A 327 -17.73 26.11 -10.43
N MET A 328 -19.04 26.04 -10.17
CA MET A 328 -19.57 25.74 -8.84
C MET A 328 -19.14 24.35 -8.34
N GLN A 329 -19.17 23.34 -9.21
CA GLN A 329 -18.67 22.00 -8.92
C GLN A 329 -17.18 21.99 -8.60
N TYR A 330 -16.37 22.75 -9.34
CA TYR A 330 -14.94 22.89 -9.04
C TYR A 330 -14.71 23.52 -7.66
N LEU A 331 -15.40 24.63 -7.36
CA LEU A 331 -15.31 25.28 -6.05
C LEU A 331 -15.72 24.34 -4.91
N TRP A 332 -16.78 23.55 -5.10
CA TRP A 332 -17.18 22.52 -4.14
C TRP A 332 -16.11 21.45 -3.95
N LYS A 333 -15.52 20.95 -5.05
CA LYS A 333 -14.43 19.97 -4.99
C LYS A 333 -13.20 20.54 -4.27
N GLN A 334 -12.85 21.80 -4.54
CA GLN A 334 -11.76 22.51 -3.88
C GLN A 334 -12.02 22.66 -2.39
N PHE A 335 -13.22 23.09 -1.98
CA PHE A 335 -13.63 23.20 -0.59
C PHE A 335 -13.54 21.87 0.17
N LEU A 336 -14.00 20.78 -0.44
CA LEU A 336 -13.87 19.44 0.16
C LEU A 336 -12.41 19.02 0.29
N THR A 337 -11.57 19.34 -0.70
CA THR A 337 -10.14 19.04 -0.68
C THR A 337 -9.42 19.83 0.42
N ASP A 338 -9.76 21.10 0.62
CA ASP A 338 -9.19 21.96 1.68
C ASP A 338 -9.56 21.45 3.09
N LYS A 339 -10.69 20.76 3.24
CA LYS A 339 -11.13 20.13 4.49
C LYS A 339 -10.71 18.66 4.64
N ASP A 340 -9.96 18.11 3.67
CA ASP A 340 -9.61 16.68 3.56
C ASP A 340 -10.85 15.75 3.66
N LEU A 341 -11.94 16.15 2.99
CA LEU A 341 -13.20 15.40 2.96
C LEU A 341 -13.39 14.70 1.60
N PRO A 342 -13.89 13.46 1.59
CA PRO A 342 -14.28 12.80 0.34
C PRO A 342 -15.51 13.49 -0.26
N ALA A 343 -15.85 13.17 -1.51
CA ALA A 343 -17.10 13.62 -2.12
C ALA A 343 -18.31 12.97 -1.43
N LEU A 344 -18.82 13.62 -0.37
CA LEU A 344 -19.89 13.12 0.49
C LEU A 344 -21.29 13.23 -0.13
N VAL A 345 -21.49 14.18 -1.05
CA VAL A 345 -22.79 14.44 -1.68
C VAL A 345 -22.67 14.25 -3.18
N PHE A 346 -23.61 13.51 -3.78
CA PHE A 346 -23.71 13.44 -5.22
C PHE A 346 -24.01 14.82 -5.81
N LEU A 347 -23.50 15.09 -7.01
CA LEU A 347 -23.62 16.42 -7.63
C LEU A 347 -25.08 16.83 -7.85
N GLN A 348 -25.97 15.88 -8.15
CA GLN A 348 -27.38 16.19 -8.41
C GLN A 348 -28.15 16.62 -7.14
N PRO A 349 -28.12 15.87 -6.02
CA PRO A 349 -28.63 16.34 -4.73
C PRO A 349 -28.02 17.68 -4.27
N LEU A 350 -26.70 17.86 -4.45
CA LEU A 350 -26.04 19.12 -4.12
C LEU A 350 -26.62 20.28 -4.95
N LYS A 351 -26.86 20.06 -6.24
CA LYS A 351 -27.48 21.05 -7.13
C LYS A 351 -28.85 21.45 -6.60
N THR A 352 -29.70 20.49 -6.25
CA THR A 352 -31.02 20.76 -5.70
C THR A 352 -30.95 21.59 -4.42
N MET A 353 -30.08 21.21 -3.47
CA MET A 353 -29.91 21.96 -2.20
C MET A 353 -29.41 23.40 -2.44
N LEU A 354 -28.49 23.59 -3.39
CA LEU A 354 -27.99 24.93 -3.74
C LEU A 354 -29.05 25.77 -4.44
N ILE A 355 -29.87 25.19 -5.33
CA ILE A 355 -31.00 25.89 -5.96
C ILE A 355 -32.03 26.29 -4.89
N GLU A 356 -32.35 25.41 -3.95
CA GLU A 356 -33.27 25.72 -2.86
C GLU A 356 -32.76 26.88 -1.98
N LYS A 357 -31.47 26.88 -1.63
CA LYS A 357 -30.86 27.92 -0.77
C LYS A 357 -30.54 29.22 -1.50
N LEU A 358 -30.25 29.19 -2.80
CA LEU A 358 -29.82 30.34 -3.62
C LEU A 358 -30.82 30.67 -4.73
N ASN A 359 -32.09 30.31 -4.54
CA ASN A 359 -33.15 30.41 -5.56
C ASN A 359 -33.22 31.81 -6.21
N THR A 360 -33.06 32.86 -5.40
CA THR A 360 -33.09 34.27 -5.85
C THR A 360 -31.98 34.62 -6.85
N TYR A 361 -30.93 33.82 -6.92
CA TYR A 361 -29.74 34.06 -7.73
C TYR A 361 -29.56 33.03 -8.85
N TYR A 362 -30.43 32.03 -8.98
CA TYR A 362 -30.30 30.96 -9.97
C TYR A 362 -31.13 31.24 -11.22
N LEU A 363 -30.49 31.17 -12.40
CA LEU A 363 -31.15 31.25 -13.70
C LEU A 363 -31.24 29.85 -14.33
N GLU A 364 -32.46 29.31 -14.38
CA GLU A 364 -32.74 27.98 -14.95
C GLU A 364 -32.36 27.87 -16.43
N GLU A 365 -32.58 28.91 -17.23
CA GLU A 365 -32.34 28.87 -18.69
C GLU A 365 -30.87 28.68 -19.08
N LYS A 366 -29.94 29.15 -18.24
CA LYS A 366 -28.49 29.12 -18.51
C LYS A 366 -27.71 28.19 -17.60
N ASP A 367 -28.35 27.58 -16.60
CA ASP A 367 -27.70 26.80 -15.54
C ASP A 367 -26.56 27.60 -14.86
N THR A 368 -26.85 28.87 -14.54
CA THR A 368 -25.89 29.83 -13.98
C THR A 368 -26.46 30.52 -12.73
N PHE A 369 -25.59 30.75 -11.75
CA PHE A 369 -25.89 31.58 -10.59
C PHE A 369 -25.41 33.02 -10.85
N THR A 370 -26.31 33.99 -10.84
CA THR A 370 -26.04 35.42 -11.09
C THR A 370 -25.98 36.21 -9.79
N GLY A 371 -25.05 37.17 -9.66
CA GLY A 371 -24.87 37.94 -8.42
C GLY A 371 -24.10 37.18 -7.33
N ILE A 372 -23.50 36.05 -7.69
CA ILE A 372 -22.61 35.27 -6.81
C ILE A 372 -21.21 35.31 -7.45
N CYS A 373 -20.21 35.55 -6.62
CA CYS A 373 -18.80 35.47 -6.99
C CYS A 373 -18.05 34.55 -5.99
N SER A 374 -16.79 34.27 -6.26
CA SER A 374 -15.90 33.64 -5.31
C SER A 374 -14.51 34.21 -5.49
N LYS A 375 -13.79 34.41 -4.39
CA LYS A 375 -12.37 34.81 -4.36
C LYS A 375 -11.45 33.96 -5.25
N TYR A 376 -11.83 32.71 -5.55
CA TYR A 376 -11.01 31.79 -6.36
C TYR A 376 -11.28 31.89 -7.88
N LEU A 377 -12.44 32.38 -8.29
CA LEU A 377 -12.86 32.39 -9.71
C LEU A 377 -12.02 33.27 -10.63
N PRO A 378 -11.56 34.48 -10.24
CA PRO A 378 -10.73 35.29 -11.11
C PRO A 378 -9.49 34.53 -11.58
N VAL A 379 -8.79 33.86 -10.66
CA VAL A 379 -7.57 33.10 -10.96
C VAL A 379 -7.87 31.93 -11.90
N ILE A 380 -8.95 31.19 -11.64
CA ILE A 380 -9.38 30.06 -12.48
C ILE A 380 -9.67 30.52 -13.91
N ASN A 381 -10.44 31.59 -14.07
CA ASN A 381 -10.80 32.10 -15.39
C ASN A 381 -9.59 32.64 -16.14
N THR A 382 -8.69 33.37 -15.46
CA THR A 382 -7.44 33.84 -16.07
C THR A 382 -6.58 32.68 -16.55
N PHE A 383 -6.48 31.59 -15.79
CA PHE A 383 -5.76 30.39 -16.19
C PHE A 383 -6.41 29.67 -17.38
N LEU A 384 -7.73 29.53 -17.38
CA LEU A 384 -8.46 28.90 -18.49
C LEU A 384 -8.32 29.70 -19.79
N ASN A 385 -8.32 31.03 -19.71
CA ASN A 385 -8.07 31.88 -20.88
C ASN A 385 -6.65 31.69 -21.42
N PHE A 386 -5.65 31.69 -20.54
CA PHE A 386 -4.28 31.34 -20.91
C PHE A 386 -4.21 29.99 -21.62
N TRP A 387 -4.81 28.96 -21.04
CA TRP A 387 -4.76 27.60 -21.59
C TRP A 387 -5.38 27.54 -22.99
N ASN A 388 -6.59 28.09 -23.14
CA ASN A 388 -7.32 28.07 -24.41
C ASN A 388 -6.65 28.90 -25.51
N GLU A 389 -5.95 29.98 -25.17
CA GLU A 389 -5.26 30.82 -26.15
C GLU A 389 -3.89 30.30 -26.56
N THR A 390 -3.20 29.58 -25.66
CA THR A 390 -1.76 29.32 -25.83
C THR A 390 -1.40 27.85 -26.00
N MET A 391 -2.23 26.91 -25.54
CA MET A 391 -1.92 25.47 -25.60
C MET A 391 -2.54 24.82 -26.83
N VAL A 392 -1.72 24.07 -27.56
CA VAL A 392 -2.11 23.35 -28.78
C VAL A 392 -1.63 21.90 -28.68
N GLU A 393 -2.48 20.96 -29.12
CA GLU A 393 -2.13 19.54 -29.22
C GLU A 393 -1.06 19.33 -30.29
N ASP A 394 0.01 18.61 -29.93
CA ASP A 394 1.11 18.26 -30.81
C ASP A 394 1.69 16.91 -30.42
N GLU A 395 1.43 15.88 -31.24
CA GLU A 395 1.86 14.49 -31.00
C GLU A 395 3.40 14.33 -31.00
N LEU A 396 4.14 15.29 -31.56
CA LEU A 396 5.60 15.26 -31.57
C LEU A 396 6.20 15.81 -30.28
N GLU A 397 5.41 16.56 -29.50
CA GLU A 397 5.88 17.18 -28.27
C GLU A 397 5.90 16.17 -27.12
N THR A 398 7.10 15.94 -26.59
CA THR A 398 7.32 14.80 -25.70
C THR A 398 6.96 15.11 -24.26
N GLU A 399 7.42 16.26 -23.73
CA GLU A 399 7.33 16.57 -22.31
C GLU A 399 7.25 18.10 -22.07
N LEU A 400 6.20 18.52 -21.35
CA LEU A 400 6.04 19.86 -20.79
C LEU A 400 5.91 19.77 -19.27
N GLU A 401 6.81 20.39 -18.51
CA GLU A 401 6.78 20.35 -17.05
C GLU A 401 5.75 21.33 -16.48
N ILE A 402 5.14 20.99 -15.35
CA ILE A 402 4.16 21.89 -14.69
C ILE A 402 4.80 23.20 -14.24
N GLU A 403 6.06 23.16 -13.78
CA GLU A 403 6.81 24.36 -13.45
C GLU A 403 6.98 25.27 -14.69
N GLU A 404 7.20 24.70 -15.87
CA GLU A 404 7.27 25.44 -17.14
C GLU A 404 5.91 26.10 -17.45
N ILE A 405 4.80 25.39 -17.23
CA ILE A 405 3.44 25.94 -17.42
C ILE A 405 3.19 27.13 -16.49
N ILE A 406 3.63 27.07 -15.24
CA ILE A 406 3.50 28.19 -14.29
C ILE A 406 4.28 29.41 -14.78
N LEU A 407 5.51 29.19 -15.28
CA LEU A 407 6.33 30.26 -15.84
C LEU A 407 5.68 30.87 -17.09
N LEU A 408 5.15 30.04 -17.99
CA LEU A 408 4.43 30.48 -19.19
C LEU A 408 3.16 31.25 -18.85
N PHE A 409 2.41 30.81 -17.85
CA PHE A 409 1.23 31.50 -17.34
C PHE A 409 1.58 32.90 -16.81
N ARG A 410 2.65 33.01 -16.02
CA ARG A 410 3.14 34.32 -15.54
C ARG A 410 3.53 35.24 -16.69
N LYS A 411 4.25 34.71 -17.68
CA LYS A 411 4.65 35.45 -18.88
C LYS A 411 3.42 35.93 -19.69
N TRP A 412 2.40 35.09 -19.86
CA TRP A 412 1.15 35.48 -20.53
C TRP A 412 0.42 36.58 -19.76
N CYS A 413 0.37 36.48 -18.43
CA CYS A 413 -0.23 37.53 -17.59
C CYS A 413 0.49 38.87 -17.74
N GLU A 414 1.83 38.85 -17.79
CA GLU A 414 2.64 40.05 -18.03
C GLU A 414 2.38 40.67 -19.42
N ILE A 415 2.27 39.84 -20.46
CA ILE A 415 1.99 40.29 -21.83
C ILE A 415 0.59 40.93 -21.91
N ASN A 416 -0.40 40.34 -21.25
CA ASN A 416 -1.80 40.75 -21.32
C ASN A 416 -2.22 41.73 -20.22
N ASN A 417 -1.28 42.27 -19.43
CA ASN A 417 -1.53 43.17 -18.29
C ASN A 417 -2.60 42.63 -17.30
N GLN A 418 -2.62 41.32 -17.09
CA GLN A 418 -3.48 40.67 -16.11
C GLN A 418 -2.80 40.66 -14.72
N ASN A 419 -3.59 40.66 -13.64
CA ASN A 419 -3.03 40.54 -12.29
C ASN A 419 -2.37 39.17 -12.11
N ILE A 420 -1.05 39.18 -11.89
CA ILE A 420 -0.26 37.97 -11.65
C ILE A 420 -0.71 37.35 -10.33
N SER A 421 -1.49 36.29 -10.42
CA SER A 421 -1.90 35.50 -9.26
C SER A 421 -0.88 34.41 -9.01
N ASN A 422 -0.51 34.20 -7.74
CA ASN A 422 0.40 33.12 -7.37
C ASN A 422 -0.35 31.78 -7.41
N ILE A 423 -0.14 31.03 -8.50
CA ILE A 423 -0.60 29.65 -8.65
C ILE A 423 0.57 28.72 -8.29
N ASN A 424 0.30 27.68 -7.51
CA ASN A 424 1.26 26.63 -7.18
C ASN A 424 1.03 25.39 -8.07
N ASP A 425 1.97 24.45 -8.05
CA ASP A 425 1.94 23.23 -8.88
C ASP A 425 0.67 22.40 -8.66
N LYS A 426 0.23 22.30 -7.40
CA LYS A 426 -1.00 21.57 -7.03
C LYS A 426 -2.24 22.20 -7.66
N ASN A 427 -2.36 23.52 -7.63
CA ASN A 427 -3.48 24.24 -8.20
C ASN A 427 -3.51 24.06 -9.72
N VAL A 428 -2.35 24.08 -10.39
CA VAL A 428 -2.28 23.80 -11.84
C VAL A 428 -2.72 22.37 -12.14
N LEU A 429 -2.22 21.38 -11.40
CA LEU A 429 -2.63 19.98 -11.53
C LEU A 429 -4.14 19.79 -11.33
N ASP A 430 -4.70 20.42 -10.29
CA ASP A 430 -6.12 20.32 -9.97
C ASP A 430 -6.99 20.97 -11.06
N LEU A 431 -6.53 22.09 -11.63
CA LEU A 431 -7.20 22.75 -12.75
C LEU A 431 -7.17 21.89 -14.01
N LEU A 432 -5.99 21.37 -14.38
CA LEU A 432 -5.82 20.56 -15.58
C LEU A 432 -6.59 19.25 -15.49
N SER A 433 -6.47 18.54 -14.37
CA SER A 433 -7.20 17.29 -14.15
C SER A 433 -8.72 17.46 -14.17
N TYR A 434 -9.23 18.63 -13.76
CA TYR A 434 -10.67 18.89 -13.73
C TYR A 434 -11.22 19.41 -15.06
N TYR A 435 -10.55 20.38 -15.68
CA TYR A 435 -11.04 21.03 -16.90
C TYR A 435 -10.63 20.29 -18.18
N HIS A 436 -9.52 19.55 -18.15
CA HIS A 436 -8.95 18.80 -19.27
C HIS A 436 -8.60 17.34 -18.89
N PRO A 437 -9.61 16.52 -18.55
CA PRO A 437 -9.38 15.13 -18.11
C PRO A 437 -8.75 14.21 -19.18
N GLN A 438 -8.71 14.63 -20.44
CA GLN A 438 -8.07 13.93 -21.54
C GLN A 438 -6.54 14.05 -21.55
N LEU A 439 -5.95 14.94 -20.74
CA LEU A 439 -4.50 15.13 -20.70
C LEU A 439 -3.81 13.96 -20.00
N GLU A 440 -2.77 13.43 -20.64
CA GLU A 440 -1.88 12.44 -20.05
C GLU A 440 -0.84 13.17 -19.19
N ILE A 441 -1.11 13.22 -17.87
CA ILE A 441 -0.18 13.77 -16.88
C ILE A 441 0.63 12.62 -16.28
N GLU A 442 1.92 12.58 -16.57
CA GLU A 442 2.86 11.60 -16.04
C GLU A 442 3.50 12.10 -14.74
N GLN A 443 3.51 11.22 -13.72
CA GLN A 443 4.14 11.43 -12.41
C GLN A 443 3.72 12.71 -11.66
N ASP A 444 2.55 13.29 -11.97
CA ASP A 444 2.12 14.60 -11.48
C ASP A 444 3.13 15.72 -11.77
N LYS A 445 3.96 15.55 -12.81
CA LYS A 445 5.04 16.49 -13.17
C LYS A 445 5.05 16.88 -14.65
N TYR A 446 4.82 15.92 -15.53
CA TYR A 446 5.00 16.06 -16.97
C TYR A 446 3.68 15.93 -17.71
N ILE A 447 3.50 16.73 -18.77
CA ILE A 447 2.37 16.66 -19.69
C ILE A 447 2.92 16.32 -21.08
N GLY A 448 2.41 15.25 -21.69
CA GLY A 448 2.74 14.88 -23.06
C GLY A 448 1.79 15.50 -24.08
N LYS A 449 2.21 15.51 -25.35
CA LYS A 449 1.37 15.82 -26.52
C LYS A 449 0.78 17.24 -26.57
N VAL A 450 1.34 18.17 -25.79
CA VAL A 450 0.87 19.56 -25.74
C VAL A 450 2.07 20.49 -25.83
N ARG A 451 1.99 21.46 -26.74
CA ARG A 451 2.96 22.55 -26.85
C ARG A 451 2.32 23.90 -26.55
N CYS A 452 3.15 24.83 -26.07
CA CYS A 452 2.73 26.20 -25.82
C CYS A 452 3.20 27.15 -26.93
N LEU A 453 2.30 27.98 -27.46
CA LEU A 453 2.62 28.98 -28.48
C LEU A 453 3.58 30.08 -27.98
N LEU A 454 3.67 30.28 -26.66
CA LEU A 454 4.53 31.30 -26.06
C LEU A 454 6.00 30.88 -25.94
N TRP A 455 6.28 29.59 -26.16
CA TRP A 455 7.62 29.03 -26.09
C TRP A 455 7.78 27.82 -27.03
N ASP A 456 8.52 28.05 -28.10
CA ASP A 456 8.93 27.02 -29.04
C ASP A 456 10.30 26.46 -28.63
N LYS A 457 10.27 25.36 -27.87
CA LYS A 457 11.47 24.67 -27.36
C LYS A 457 12.39 24.25 -28.51
N GLN A 458 11.81 23.67 -29.56
CA GLN A 458 12.54 23.12 -30.69
C GLN A 458 13.27 24.22 -31.47
N LEU A 459 12.59 25.33 -31.75
CA LEU A 459 13.18 26.47 -32.44
C LEU A 459 14.32 27.11 -31.62
N GLU A 460 14.16 27.24 -30.30
CA GLU A 460 15.22 27.80 -29.46
C GLU A 460 16.47 26.91 -29.42
N ILE A 461 16.30 25.59 -29.38
CA ILE A 461 17.42 24.63 -29.48
C ILE A 461 18.08 24.76 -30.86
N GLN A 462 17.29 24.80 -31.94
CA GLN A 462 17.82 24.92 -33.30
C GLN A 462 18.65 26.19 -33.48
N ILE A 463 18.15 27.35 -33.05
CA ILE A 463 18.89 28.62 -33.13
C ILE A 463 20.20 28.55 -32.33
N ALA A 464 20.17 27.95 -31.14
CA ALA A 464 21.38 27.80 -30.33
C ALA A 464 22.40 26.85 -30.98
N MET A 465 21.93 25.76 -31.59
CA MET A 465 22.77 24.82 -32.34
C MET A 465 23.38 25.47 -33.58
N ASP A 466 22.63 26.28 -34.32
CA ASP A 466 23.16 27.04 -35.45
C ASP A 466 24.23 28.05 -35.01
N ASN A 467 24.02 28.73 -33.88
CA ASN A 467 25.05 29.60 -33.29
C ASN A 467 26.30 28.81 -32.88
N LEU A 468 26.12 27.64 -32.26
CA LEU A 468 27.21 26.74 -31.88
C LEU A 468 27.98 26.26 -33.11
N LYS A 469 27.28 25.94 -34.21
CA LYS A 469 27.87 25.57 -35.49
C LYS A 469 28.76 26.70 -36.04
N VAL A 470 28.26 27.95 -36.05
CA VAL A 470 29.04 29.13 -36.48
C VAL A 470 30.25 29.36 -35.59
N ASP A 471 30.12 29.25 -34.27
CA ASP A 471 31.24 29.38 -33.32
C ASP A 471 32.34 28.35 -33.58
N MET A 472 31.96 27.10 -33.88
CA MET A 472 32.90 26.03 -34.18
C MET A 472 33.56 26.21 -35.55
N GLN A 473 32.82 26.65 -36.57
CA GLN A 473 33.39 27.02 -37.87
C GLN A 473 34.40 28.15 -37.75
N ASN A 474 34.12 29.17 -36.94
CA ASN A 474 35.04 30.29 -36.70
C ASN A 474 36.31 29.84 -35.97
N LYS A 475 36.19 28.95 -34.98
CA LYS A 475 37.35 28.35 -34.31
C LYS A 475 38.20 27.53 -35.30
N ALA A 476 37.57 26.72 -36.14
CA ALA A 476 38.27 25.94 -37.17
C ALA A 476 39.01 26.83 -38.19
N LYS A 477 38.41 27.94 -38.62
CA LYS A 477 39.04 28.93 -39.53
C LYS A 477 40.22 29.68 -38.88
N ASN A 478 40.10 30.05 -37.60
CA ASN A 478 41.17 30.73 -36.87
C ASN A 478 42.36 29.80 -36.52
N MET A 479 42.12 28.49 -36.44
CA MET A 479 43.16 27.50 -36.16
C MET A 479 43.92 27.07 -37.43
N SER A 480 43.27 27.17 -38.60
CA SER A 480 43.88 26.98 -39.92
C SER A 480 44.71 28.18 -40.39
N SER A 481 44.42 29.39 -39.91
CA SER A 481 45.27 30.57 -40.19
C SER A 481 46.56 30.62 -39.36
N ASN A 482 46.59 30.01 -38.17
CA ASN A 482 47.77 29.97 -37.29
C ASN A 482 48.70 28.77 -37.54
N SER A 483 48.36 27.84 -38.43
CA SER A 483 49.07 26.56 -38.63
C SER A 483 49.84 26.45 -39.95
N LEU A 484 50.48 27.52 -40.44
CA LEU A 484 51.50 27.41 -41.50
C LEU A 484 52.83 26.81 -41.00
N SER A 485 52.90 26.28 -39.77
CA SER A 485 54.11 25.62 -39.26
C SER A 485 53.81 24.51 -38.28
N ARG A 486 53.40 23.34 -38.79
CA ARG A 486 53.83 21.99 -38.38
C ARG A 486 52.90 20.97 -39.01
N MET A 487 53.51 19.93 -39.57
CA MET A 487 52.82 18.75 -40.12
C MET A 487 51.85 18.18 -39.07
N THR A 488 50.57 18.04 -39.41
CA THR A 488 49.56 17.43 -38.54
C THR A 488 48.88 16.27 -39.23
N SER A 489 48.86 15.13 -38.52
CA SER A 489 48.00 13.98 -38.72
C SER A 489 46.50 14.36 -38.83
N PRO A 490 45.66 13.51 -39.45
CA PRO A 490 44.22 13.78 -39.62
C PRO A 490 43.50 13.71 -38.26
N GLY A 491 43.23 14.86 -37.66
CA GLY A 491 42.50 14.96 -36.39
C GLY A 491 42.18 16.40 -35.98
N ILE A 492 41.96 17.29 -36.96
CA ILE A 492 41.87 18.75 -36.76
C ILE A 492 40.47 19.19 -36.31
N TYR A 493 39.49 18.28 -36.33
CA TYR A 493 38.12 18.56 -35.93
C TYR A 493 37.74 17.70 -34.73
N HIS A 494 37.37 18.36 -33.63
CA HIS A 494 36.94 17.67 -32.41
C HIS A 494 35.43 17.46 -32.45
N ASN A 495 34.99 16.24 -32.12
CA ASN A 495 33.58 15.96 -31.90
C ASN A 495 33.10 16.70 -30.65
N ILE A 496 31.86 17.15 -30.65
CA ILE A 496 31.30 17.95 -29.55
C ILE A 496 30.50 17.02 -28.66
N SER A 497 30.79 16.96 -27.36
CA SER A 497 29.95 16.16 -26.47
C SER A 497 28.55 16.77 -26.38
N ILE A 498 27.51 15.94 -26.29
CA ILE A 498 26.12 16.43 -26.17
C ILE A 498 25.97 17.29 -24.89
N TYR A 499 26.75 16.99 -23.85
CA TYR A 499 26.82 17.81 -22.63
C TYR A 499 27.41 19.20 -22.87
N ASP A 500 28.47 19.32 -23.68
CA ASP A 500 29.05 20.62 -24.03
C ASP A 500 28.09 21.43 -24.90
N ALA A 501 27.37 20.78 -25.80
CA ALA A 501 26.30 21.41 -26.60
C ALA A 501 25.19 21.96 -25.69
N TYR A 502 24.72 21.18 -24.71
CA TYR A 502 23.74 21.65 -23.73
C TYR A 502 24.27 22.81 -22.86
N THR A 503 25.55 22.77 -22.50
CA THR A 503 26.20 23.84 -21.73
C THR A 503 26.28 25.14 -22.54
N HIS A 504 26.55 25.05 -23.85
CA HIS A 504 26.52 26.20 -24.74
C HIS A 504 25.10 26.73 -24.93
N TYR A 505 24.11 25.87 -25.15
CA TYR A 505 22.68 26.25 -25.17
C TYR A 505 22.29 27.02 -23.90
N SER A 506 22.61 26.48 -22.73
CA SER A 506 22.33 27.10 -21.42
C SER A 506 22.98 28.48 -21.28
N LYS A 507 24.22 28.64 -21.78
CA LYS A 507 24.90 29.93 -21.80
C LYS A 507 24.23 30.90 -22.77
N TYR A 508 23.92 30.45 -23.98
CA TYR A 508 23.30 31.24 -25.04
C TYR A 508 21.93 31.80 -24.62
N THR A 509 21.08 30.98 -24.01
CA THR A 509 19.78 31.40 -23.49
C THR A 509 19.93 32.42 -22.34
N THR A 510 20.92 32.21 -21.47
CA THR A 510 21.20 33.12 -20.35
C THR A 510 21.75 34.48 -20.83
N THR A 511 22.69 34.52 -21.78
CA THR A 511 23.25 35.78 -22.32
C THR A 511 22.30 36.51 -23.25
N ALA A 512 21.47 35.80 -24.02
CA ALA A 512 20.42 36.44 -24.83
C ALA A 512 19.36 37.15 -23.96
N SER A 513 19.21 36.73 -22.71
CA SER A 513 18.27 37.32 -21.74
C SER A 513 18.76 38.65 -21.13
N SER A 514 20.07 38.93 -21.11
CA SER A 514 20.60 40.17 -20.52
C SER A 514 20.46 41.40 -21.42
N ASN A 515 20.34 41.21 -22.73
CA ASN A 515 20.37 42.30 -23.72
C ASN A 515 18.98 42.85 -24.11
N ASN A 516 17.88 42.20 -23.70
CA ASN A 516 16.52 42.64 -23.99
C ASN A 516 15.76 42.98 -22.70
N LEU A 517 15.59 44.28 -22.42
CA LEU A 517 14.88 44.78 -21.23
C LEU A 517 13.39 44.35 -21.12
N ARG A 518 12.82 43.72 -22.16
CA ARG A 518 11.43 43.24 -22.18
C ARG A 518 11.26 41.73 -21.93
N ASN A 519 12.34 40.94 -21.95
CA ASN A 519 12.28 39.49 -21.74
C ASN A 519 13.24 39.10 -20.61
N LYS A 520 12.83 39.35 -19.36
CA LYS A 520 13.55 38.81 -18.20
C LYS A 520 13.39 37.29 -18.20
N GLN A 521 14.52 36.60 -18.39
CA GLN A 521 14.70 35.13 -18.42
C GLN A 521 14.04 34.40 -19.60
N ARG A 522 14.83 34.07 -20.63
CA ARG A 522 14.51 32.96 -21.54
C ARG A 522 14.56 31.65 -20.75
N GLN A 523 13.56 30.81 -20.95
CA GLN A 523 13.42 29.53 -20.29
C GLN A 523 14.46 28.55 -20.85
N ILE A 524 15.01 27.68 -19.99
CA ILE A 524 16.01 26.69 -20.38
C ILE A 524 15.32 25.35 -20.38
N VAL A 525 15.37 24.61 -21.49
CA VAL A 525 14.83 23.25 -21.54
C VAL A 525 15.61 22.30 -20.62
N SER A 526 14.94 21.26 -20.14
CA SER A 526 15.60 20.20 -19.37
C SER A 526 16.68 19.51 -20.21
N LYS A 527 17.72 19.00 -19.53
CA LYS A 527 18.81 18.28 -20.20
C LYS A 527 18.29 17.05 -20.97
N VAL A 528 17.34 16.32 -20.38
CA VAL A 528 16.74 15.11 -20.96
C VAL A 528 16.00 15.47 -22.26
N TYR A 529 15.22 16.54 -22.24
CA TYR A 529 14.52 17.03 -23.44
C TYR A 529 15.51 17.44 -24.53
N PHE A 530 16.56 18.19 -24.19
CA PHE A 530 17.60 18.60 -25.14
C PHE A 530 18.30 17.38 -25.77
N GLU A 531 18.70 16.40 -24.95
CA GLU A 531 19.34 15.17 -25.45
C GLU A 531 18.42 14.45 -26.43
N LYS A 532 17.14 14.28 -26.10
CA LYS A 532 16.15 13.65 -26.98
C LYS A 532 15.99 14.38 -28.31
N TYR A 533 15.85 15.70 -28.27
CA TYR A 533 15.78 16.54 -29.49
C TYR A 533 17.03 16.35 -30.37
N ILE A 534 18.22 16.28 -29.77
CA ILE A 534 19.46 16.05 -30.51
C ILE A 534 19.47 14.65 -31.15
N PHE A 535 19.05 13.62 -30.41
CA PHE A 535 18.95 12.25 -30.94
C PHE A 535 17.99 12.14 -32.12
N ASP A 536 16.85 12.84 -32.07
CA ASP A 536 15.83 12.76 -33.11
C ASP A 536 16.20 13.55 -34.38
N ASN A 537 16.83 14.73 -34.23
CA ASN A 537 17.08 15.64 -35.36
C ASN A 537 18.51 15.56 -35.94
N TYR A 538 19.49 15.10 -35.17
CA TYR A 538 20.90 15.01 -35.59
C TYR A 538 21.41 13.57 -35.62
N GLN A 539 20.52 12.58 -35.72
CA GLN A 539 20.85 11.15 -35.67
C GLN A 539 22.02 10.76 -36.59
N GLU A 540 22.08 11.35 -37.79
CA GLU A 540 23.14 11.11 -38.80
C GLU A 540 24.54 11.57 -38.34
N TYR A 541 24.59 12.50 -37.39
CA TYR A 541 25.82 13.09 -36.90
C TYR A 541 26.20 12.59 -35.50
N ILE A 542 25.46 11.67 -34.90
CA ILE A 542 25.74 11.21 -33.53
C ILE A 542 26.72 10.03 -33.54
N ILE A 543 27.82 10.19 -32.81
CA ILE A 543 28.86 9.18 -32.61
C ILE A 543 28.78 8.66 -31.17
N GLU A 544 28.76 7.33 -31.03
CA GLU A 544 28.76 6.61 -29.74
C GLU A 544 27.66 7.06 -28.76
N SER A 545 26.55 7.58 -29.27
CA SER A 545 25.43 8.12 -28.48
C SER A 545 25.81 9.21 -27.47
N LYS A 546 26.97 9.87 -27.65
CA LYS A 546 27.49 10.86 -26.70
C LYS A 546 28.11 12.09 -27.35
N PHE A 547 28.45 11.99 -28.63
CA PHE A 547 29.16 13.03 -29.36
C PHE A 547 28.45 13.38 -30.65
N ILE A 548 28.53 14.65 -31.04
CA ILE A 548 28.14 15.16 -32.36
C ILE A 548 29.40 15.21 -33.21
N SER A 549 29.38 14.54 -34.36
CA SER A 549 30.47 14.46 -35.33
C SER A 549 30.92 15.84 -35.78
N SER A 550 32.21 15.98 -36.01
CA SER A 550 32.77 17.16 -36.68
C SER A 550 32.14 17.45 -38.05
N ASP A 551 31.63 16.43 -38.73
CA ASP A 551 31.05 16.57 -40.07
C ASP A 551 29.83 17.51 -40.07
N TRP A 552 29.10 17.57 -38.95
CA TRP A 552 27.91 18.40 -38.80
C TRP A 552 28.19 19.90 -38.96
N TYR A 553 29.27 20.40 -38.34
CA TYR A 553 29.63 21.82 -38.41
C TYR A 553 30.57 22.15 -39.57
N MET A 554 31.07 21.14 -40.28
CA MET A 554 31.93 21.32 -41.45
C MET A 554 31.15 21.56 -42.76
N LEU A 555 29.87 21.19 -42.79
CA LEU A 555 28.89 21.62 -43.79
C LEU A 555 28.55 23.10 -43.65
#